data_AF-A0AB38MZT0-F1
#
_entry.id   AF-A0AB38MZT0-F1
#
_cell.length_a   1.000
_cell.length_b   1.000
_cell.length_c   1.000
_cell.angle_alpha   90.00
_cell.angle_beta   90.00
_cell.angle_gamma   90.00
#
_symmetry.space_group_name_H-M   'P 1'
#
loop_
_entity.id
_entity.type
_entity.pdbx_description
1 polymer ?
#
loop_
_entity_poly.entity_id
_entity_poly.type
_entity_poly.pdbx_seq_one_letter_code
_entity_poly.pdbx_strand_id
1 'polypeptide(L)'
;MIRDYTDVDPIETCRMRAIKGSTMRAFYGRIKVSTYVFGYLKLRDFKVLDIVDLDTPPYVRLTNGFWLDVPANAMHIMNIKSINPAEAIQAAQHALMSLTPLYTMSAEGDIQTDEKKSVKEYQQKESKRKRPGRLILYDAVGKASGISQKAFERISELLYHTLDNILKCECSNGCLSCVQGEVKDGQASTSKLGAIVVLSSLIGKQLSMDDISDQAPFIQSQSVIYPKTIVQADTLSSVELEE
;
A
#
# COMPACT_ATOMS: atom_id res chain seq x y z
N MET A 1 23.99 3.05 -7.51
CA MET A 1 22.67 2.79 -6.88
C MET A 1 21.78 3.98 -7.14
N ILE A 2 20.58 3.79 -7.70
CA ILE A 2 19.68 4.90 -8.05
C ILE A 2 18.97 5.39 -6.79
N ARG A 3 18.77 6.70 -6.68
CA ARG A 3 17.99 7.34 -5.62
C ARG A 3 16.69 7.83 -6.22
N ASP A 4 15.61 7.11 -5.93
CA ASP A 4 14.28 7.37 -6.45
C ASP A 4 13.18 7.18 -5.41
N TYR A 5 12.03 7.78 -5.68
CA TYR A 5 10.77 7.45 -5.04
C TYR A 5 9.66 7.37 -6.09
N THR A 6 8.66 6.54 -5.82
CA THR A 6 7.49 6.39 -6.69
C THR A 6 6.23 6.85 -5.97
N ASP A 7 5.44 7.62 -6.71
CA ASP A 7 4.16 8.14 -6.29
C ASP A 7 3.08 7.38 -7.05
N VAL A 8 2.21 6.69 -6.31
CA VAL A 8 1.07 5.97 -6.87
C VAL A 8 -0.20 6.73 -6.49
N ASP A 9 -1.00 7.08 -7.49
CA ASP A 9 -2.20 7.89 -7.36
C ASP A 9 -3.36 7.28 -8.15
N PRO A 10 -4.42 6.80 -7.49
CA PRO A 10 -5.70 6.56 -8.15
C PRO A 10 -6.23 7.90 -8.66
N ILE A 11 -6.45 8.01 -9.97
CA ILE A 11 -6.90 9.25 -10.62
C ILE A 11 -8.35 9.17 -11.08
N GLU A 12 -8.89 7.97 -11.30
CA GLU A 12 -10.25 7.80 -11.79
C GLU A 12 -10.86 6.48 -11.29
N THR A 13 -12.10 6.55 -10.82
CA THR A 13 -12.89 5.38 -10.42
C THR A 13 -13.77 4.91 -11.59
N CYS A 14 -13.51 3.69 -12.07
CA CYS A 14 -14.32 3.05 -13.12
C CYS A 14 -15.37 2.10 -12.54
N ARG A 15 -15.04 1.38 -11.45
CA ARG A 15 -15.93 0.42 -10.81
C ARG A 15 -15.81 0.49 -9.29
N MET A 16 -16.91 0.16 -8.62
CA MET A 16 -17.00 0.06 -7.17
C MET A 16 -17.63 -1.28 -6.79
N ARG A 17 -17.15 -1.88 -5.69
CA ARG A 17 -17.68 -3.14 -5.18
C ARG A 17 -17.79 -3.08 -3.66
N ALA A 18 -18.93 -3.46 -3.12
CA ALA A 18 -19.08 -3.60 -1.66
C ALA A 18 -18.27 -4.78 -1.15
N ILE A 19 -17.67 -4.63 0.04
CA ILE A 19 -16.99 -5.72 0.73
C ILE A 19 -18.04 -6.48 1.53
N LYS A 20 -18.19 -7.79 1.28
CA LYS A 20 -19.14 -8.63 2.01
C LYS A 20 -18.86 -8.54 3.52
N GLY A 21 -19.91 -8.38 4.32
CA GLY A 21 -19.80 -8.28 5.78
C GLY A 21 -19.37 -6.91 6.32
N SER A 22 -19.22 -5.90 5.45
CA SER A 22 -18.72 -4.57 5.81
C SER A 22 -19.51 -3.44 5.13
N THR A 23 -19.43 -2.24 5.69
CA THR A 23 -19.92 -1.01 5.04
C THR A 23 -18.91 -0.43 4.05
N MET A 24 -17.71 -1.02 3.99
CA MET A 24 -16.61 -0.58 3.15
C MET A 24 -16.78 -0.99 1.68
N ARG A 25 -16.10 -0.25 0.80
CA ARG A 25 -16.10 -0.47 -0.64
C ARG A 25 -14.66 -0.57 -1.16
N ALA A 26 -14.46 -1.45 -2.14
CA ALA A 26 -13.30 -1.48 -2.99
C ALA A 26 -13.57 -0.67 -4.26
N PHE A 27 -12.55 -0.03 -4.79
CA PHE A 27 -12.61 0.79 -5.99
C PHE A 27 -11.63 0.25 -7.02
N TYR A 28 -11.98 0.32 -8.30
CA TYR A 28 -11.13 -0.09 -9.41
C TYR A 28 -11.15 0.98 -10.50
N GLY A 29 -10.00 1.26 -11.11
CA GLY A 29 -9.89 2.23 -12.19
C GLY A 29 -8.45 2.60 -12.52
N ARG A 30 -8.26 3.80 -13.09
CA ARG A 30 -6.95 4.25 -13.56
C ARG A 30 -6.09 4.75 -12.41
N ILE A 31 -4.83 4.33 -12.45
CA ILE A 31 -3.77 4.69 -11.51
C ILE A 31 -2.62 5.33 -12.28
N LYS A 32 -2.18 6.47 -11.78
CA LYS A 32 -0.99 7.18 -12.24
C LYS A 32 0.19 6.80 -11.36
N VAL A 33 1.24 6.27 -11.97
CA VAL A 33 2.51 5.91 -11.32
C VAL A 33 3.57 6.90 -11.78
N SER A 34 4.08 7.72 -10.86
CA SER A 34 5.06 8.77 -11.14
C SER A 34 6.35 8.46 -10.39
N THR A 35 7.41 8.08 -11.11
CA THR A 35 8.73 7.82 -10.51
C THR A 35 9.60 9.05 -10.63
N TYR A 36 10.15 9.51 -9.52
CA TYR A 36 11.04 10.67 -9.44
C TYR A 36 12.46 10.17 -9.14
N VAL A 37 13.37 10.35 -10.09
CA VAL A 37 14.79 10.07 -9.91
C VAL A 37 15.49 11.37 -9.56
N PHE A 38 15.93 11.49 -8.32
CA PHE A 38 16.54 12.71 -7.80
C PHE A 38 18.06 12.59 -7.64
N GLY A 39 18.62 11.42 -7.95
CA GLY A 39 20.07 11.24 -7.95
C GLY A 39 20.50 9.79 -8.08
N TYR A 40 21.79 9.56 -7.96
CA TYR A 40 22.39 8.23 -7.84
C TYR A 40 23.71 8.28 -7.07
N LEU A 41 24.04 7.15 -6.44
CA LEU A 41 25.34 6.92 -5.80
C LEU A 41 26.28 6.22 -6.77
N LYS A 42 27.49 6.76 -6.94
CA LYS A 42 28.60 6.04 -7.58
C LYS A 42 29.24 5.15 -6.52
N LEU A 43 29.29 3.85 -6.79
CA LEU A 43 29.84 2.86 -5.88
C LEU A 43 31.08 2.21 -6.49
N ARG A 44 32.09 1.95 -5.66
CA ARG A 44 33.21 1.06 -5.97
C ARG A 44 33.48 0.21 -4.74
N ASP A 45 33.49 -1.11 -4.92
CA ASP A 45 33.67 -2.07 -3.82
C ASP A 45 32.69 -1.82 -2.65
N PHE A 46 31.42 -1.56 -2.97
CA PHE A 46 30.34 -1.18 -2.04
C PHE A 46 30.58 0.10 -1.21
N LYS A 47 31.63 0.87 -1.52
CA LYS A 47 31.88 2.19 -0.92
C LYS A 47 31.31 3.28 -1.82
N VAL A 48 30.65 4.26 -1.20
CA VAL A 48 30.16 5.45 -1.88
C VAL A 48 31.35 6.32 -2.26
N LEU A 49 31.57 6.48 -3.57
CA LEU A 49 32.61 7.36 -4.12
C LEU A 49 32.08 8.78 -4.31
N ASP A 50 30.83 8.90 -4.72
CA ASP A 50 30.23 10.17 -5.13
C ASP A 50 28.70 10.07 -5.01
N ILE A 51 28.09 11.21 -4.73
CA ILE A 51 26.64 11.39 -4.65
C ILE A 51 26.28 12.43 -5.71
N VAL A 52 25.57 11.98 -6.73
CA VAL A 52 25.15 12.87 -7.82
C VAL A 52 23.67 13.14 -7.67
N ASP A 53 23.31 14.40 -7.48
CA ASP A 53 21.92 14.85 -7.51
C ASP A 53 21.50 15.12 -8.96
N LEU A 54 20.24 14.82 -9.27
CA LEU A 54 19.65 14.96 -10.58
C LEU A 54 18.36 15.77 -10.48
N ASP A 55 18.18 16.69 -11.42
CA ASP A 55 16.91 17.38 -11.64
C ASP A 55 16.28 16.83 -12.92
N THR A 56 15.56 15.72 -12.79
CA THR A 56 14.88 15.06 -13.91
C THR A 56 13.37 15.18 -13.77
N PRO A 57 12.63 15.39 -14.88
CA PRO A 57 11.18 15.32 -14.85
C PRO A 57 10.73 13.91 -14.45
N PRO A 58 9.59 13.77 -13.75
CA PRO A 58 9.10 12.46 -13.34
C PRO A 58 8.78 11.59 -14.54
N TYR A 59 9.11 10.30 -14.43
CA TYR A 59 8.65 9.32 -15.40
C TYR A 59 7.25 8.84 -15.02
N VAL A 60 6.26 9.33 -15.76
CA VAL A 60 4.83 9.09 -15.51
C VAL A 60 4.33 7.96 -16.39
N ARG A 61 3.62 7.01 -15.77
CA ARG A 61 2.96 5.89 -16.43
C ARG A 61 1.51 5.79 -15.96
N LEU A 62 0.63 5.35 -16.83
CA LEU A 62 -0.76 5.02 -16.50
C LEU A 62 -0.94 3.52 -16.52
N THR A 63 -1.68 3.01 -15.54
CA THR A 63 -2.05 1.60 -15.42
C THR A 63 -3.43 1.48 -14.78
N ASN A 64 -3.94 0.27 -14.69
CA ASN A 64 -5.18 -0.03 -13.98
C ASN A 64 -4.86 -0.74 -12.66
N GLY A 65 -5.73 -0.54 -11.68
CA GLY A 65 -5.66 -1.27 -10.44
C GLY A 65 -6.86 -1.01 -9.54
N PHE A 66 -6.78 -1.54 -8.34
CA PHE A 66 -7.79 -1.32 -7.31
C PHE A 66 -7.19 -0.73 -6.05
N TRP A 67 -8.04 -0.06 -5.28
CA TRP A 67 -7.68 0.47 -3.98
C TRP A 67 -8.81 0.33 -2.97
N LEU A 68 -8.41 0.33 -1.70
CA LEU A 68 -9.27 0.25 -0.53
C LEU A 68 -8.90 1.39 0.40
N ASP A 69 -9.88 2.21 0.77
CA ASP A 69 -9.67 3.27 1.75
C ASP A 69 -9.60 2.67 3.16
N VAL A 70 -8.57 3.03 3.92
CA VAL A 70 -8.42 2.58 5.31
C VAL A 70 -9.44 3.34 6.18
N PRO A 71 -10.31 2.63 6.91
CA PRO A 71 -11.29 3.27 7.77
C PRO A 71 -10.66 4.18 8.85
N ALA A 72 -11.31 5.28 9.19
CA ALA A 72 -10.80 6.23 10.20
C ALA A 72 -10.70 5.61 11.60
N ASN A 73 -11.57 4.66 11.95
CA ASN A 73 -11.47 3.89 13.20
C ASN A 73 -10.20 3.03 13.24
N ALA A 74 -9.79 2.41 12.13
CA ALA A 74 -8.54 1.67 12.05
C ALA A 74 -7.35 2.60 12.32
N MET A 75 -7.35 3.79 11.71
CA MET A 75 -6.31 4.82 11.96
C MET A 75 -6.26 5.24 13.43
N HIS A 76 -7.43 5.41 14.05
CA HIS A 76 -7.55 5.77 15.45
C HIS A 76 -7.00 4.67 16.39
N ILE A 77 -7.36 3.41 16.15
CA ILE A 77 -6.85 2.25 16.89
C ILE A 77 -5.33 2.18 16.80
N MET A 78 -4.77 2.30 15.59
CA MET A 78 -3.32 2.27 15.40
C MET A 78 -2.62 3.39 16.16
N ASN A 79 -3.20 4.60 16.18
CA ASN A 79 -2.64 5.73 16.93
C ASN A 79 -2.65 5.49 18.44
N ILE A 80 -3.74 4.99 19.01
CA ILE A 80 -3.84 4.66 20.44
C ILE A 80 -2.81 3.59 20.82
N LYS A 81 -2.65 2.56 19.97
CA LYS A 81 -1.78 1.41 20.21
C LYS A 81 -0.32 1.65 19.84
N SER A 82 0.06 2.88 19.50
CA SER A 82 1.41 3.25 19.07
C SER A 82 1.93 2.42 17.87
N ILE A 83 1.02 1.99 16.99
CA ILE A 83 1.34 1.26 15.75
C ILE A 83 1.56 2.28 14.64
N ASN A 84 2.68 2.18 13.91
CA ASN A 84 2.95 3.04 12.76
C ASN A 84 1.97 2.73 11.61
N PRO A 85 1.06 3.65 11.22
CA PRO A 85 0.06 3.35 10.21
C PRO A 85 0.66 3.15 8.81
N ALA A 86 1.81 3.76 8.50
CA ALA A 86 2.46 3.56 7.21
C ALA A 86 2.95 2.11 7.06
N GLU A 87 3.58 1.58 8.10
CA GLU A 87 4.05 0.19 8.15
C GLU A 87 2.90 -0.80 8.16
N ALA A 88 1.82 -0.49 8.88
CA ALA A 88 0.62 -1.31 8.94
C ALA A 88 -0.07 -1.44 7.57
N ILE A 89 -0.24 -0.32 6.86
CA ILE A 89 -0.86 -0.28 5.54
C ILE A 89 -0.01 -1.02 4.51
N GLN A 90 1.32 -0.82 4.55
CA GLN A 90 2.24 -1.52 3.68
C GLN A 90 2.26 -3.03 3.94
N ALA A 91 2.27 -3.43 5.21
CA ALA A 91 2.18 -4.84 5.60
C ALA A 91 0.88 -5.49 5.10
N ALA A 92 -0.26 -4.79 5.19
CA ALA A 92 -1.52 -5.27 4.65
C ALA A 92 -1.51 -5.38 3.11
N GLN A 93 -0.89 -4.41 2.42
CA GLN A 93 -0.71 -4.43 0.97
C GLN A 93 0.12 -5.63 0.51
N HIS A 94 1.26 -5.89 1.14
CA HIS A 94 2.11 -7.03 0.79
C HIS A 94 1.41 -8.36 1.06
N ALA A 95 0.68 -8.48 2.17
CA ALA A 95 -0.11 -9.67 2.47
C ALA A 95 -1.22 -9.93 1.43
N LEU A 96 -1.86 -8.85 0.94
CA LEU A 96 -2.88 -8.96 -0.11
C LEU A 96 -2.27 -9.35 -1.45
N MET A 97 -1.15 -8.72 -1.80
CA MET A 97 -0.41 -8.96 -3.03
C MET A 97 0.12 -10.39 -3.09
N SER A 98 0.65 -10.93 -1.98
CA SER A 98 1.21 -12.29 -1.93
C SER A 98 0.19 -13.39 -2.18
N LEU A 99 -1.08 -13.19 -1.78
CA LEU A 99 -2.16 -14.14 -2.04
C LEU A 99 -2.91 -13.90 -3.36
N THR A 100 -2.69 -12.77 -4.02
CA THR A 100 -3.33 -12.45 -5.30
C THR A 100 -3.16 -13.56 -6.35
N PRO A 101 -1.97 -14.19 -6.53
CA PRO A 101 -1.77 -15.26 -7.51
C PRO A 101 -2.74 -16.44 -7.39
N LEU A 102 -3.25 -16.72 -6.18
CA LEU A 102 -4.23 -17.79 -5.93
C LEU A 102 -5.59 -17.53 -6.62
N TYR A 103 -5.88 -16.27 -6.95
CA TYR A 103 -7.16 -15.84 -7.54
C TYR A 103 -7.03 -15.48 -9.01
N THR A 104 -5.84 -15.10 -9.44
CA THR A 104 -5.60 -14.51 -10.76
C THR A 104 -4.74 -15.37 -11.68
N MET A 105 -4.04 -16.37 -11.13
CA MET A 105 -2.99 -17.14 -11.82
C MET A 105 -1.89 -16.23 -12.41
N SER A 106 -1.52 -15.16 -11.69
CA SER A 106 -0.47 -14.24 -12.10
C SER A 106 0.94 -14.74 -11.74
N ALA A 107 1.95 -14.31 -12.49
CA ALA A 107 3.34 -14.52 -12.14
C ALA A 107 3.86 -13.41 -11.22
N GLU A 108 5.04 -13.64 -10.65
CA GLU A 108 5.72 -12.66 -9.81
C GLU A 108 6.04 -11.37 -10.59
N GLY A 109 5.79 -10.23 -9.95
CA GLY A 109 5.98 -8.90 -10.53
C GLY A 109 4.98 -8.54 -11.63
N ASP A 110 3.90 -9.29 -11.83
CA ASP A 110 2.80 -8.87 -12.72
C ASP A 110 1.84 -7.90 -12.03
N ILE A 111 1.76 -7.98 -10.70
CA ILE A 111 1.05 -7.04 -9.85
C ILE A 111 2.05 -6.33 -8.94
N GLN A 112 1.80 -5.05 -8.70
CA GLN A 112 2.63 -4.17 -7.88
C GLN A 112 1.76 -3.43 -6.86
N THR A 113 2.42 -2.86 -5.85
CA THR A 113 1.76 -2.11 -4.79
C THR A 113 2.52 -0.82 -4.46
N ASP A 114 1.88 0.12 -3.75
CA ASP A 114 2.55 1.37 -3.32
C ASP A 114 3.52 1.05 -2.18
N GLU A 115 4.81 0.90 -2.50
CA GLU A 115 5.88 0.71 -1.52
C GLU A 115 6.37 2.07 -1.01
N LYS A 116 6.08 2.37 0.25
CA LYS A 116 6.66 3.54 0.92
C LYS A 116 8.03 3.18 1.46
N LYS A 117 9.07 3.85 0.98
CA LYS A 117 10.37 3.86 1.67
C LYS A 117 10.19 4.63 2.98
N SER A 118 10.22 3.91 4.10
CA SER A 118 10.03 4.46 5.46
C SER A 118 11.13 5.44 5.85
N VAL A 119 12.32 5.29 5.26
CA VAL A 119 13.43 6.23 5.44
C VAL A 119 13.70 6.93 4.10
N LYS A 120 13.27 8.18 3.99
CA LYS A 120 13.83 9.08 2.98
C LYS A 120 15.24 9.45 3.43
N GLU A 121 16.21 8.66 3.01
CA GLU A 121 17.63 8.69 3.38
C GLU A 121 18.24 10.11 3.51
N TYR A 122 17.71 11.12 2.80
CA TYR A 122 18.21 12.51 2.85
C TYR A 122 17.16 13.63 2.78
N GLN A 123 15.86 13.36 2.94
CA GLN A 123 14.86 14.45 2.98
C GLN A 123 14.40 14.72 4.42
N GLN A 124 15.05 15.68 5.09
CA GLN A 124 14.53 16.32 6.30
C GLN A 124 13.28 17.18 6.03
N LYS A 125 12.93 17.42 4.75
CA LYS A 125 11.71 18.16 4.39
C LYS A 125 10.50 17.26 4.58
N GLU A 126 9.56 17.75 5.39
CA GLU A 126 8.23 17.17 5.49
C GLU A 126 7.68 16.87 4.08
N SER A 127 7.15 15.66 3.91
CA SER A 127 6.35 15.34 2.74
C SER A 127 5.17 16.31 2.70
N LYS A 128 5.22 17.33 1.81
CA LYS A 128 4.08 18.22 1.54
C LYS A 128 2.82 17.46 1.13
N ARG A 129 2.98 16.22 0.65
CA ARG A 129 1.89 15.36 0.21
C ARG A 129 1.25 14.64 1.41
N LYS A 130 0.03 15.07 1.77
CA LYS A 130 -0.88 14.33 2.65
C LYS A 130 -1.55 13.23 1.85
N ARG A 131 -1.09 11.98 2.00
CA ARG A 131 -1.71 10.83 1.32
C ARG A 131 -2.81 10.22 2.18
N PRO A 132 -4.01 9.95 1.64
CA PRO A 132 -5.00 9.14 2.34
C PRO A 132 -4.42 7.76 2.65
N GLY A 133 -4.83 7.17 3.78
CA GLY A 133 -4.50 5.79 4.09
C GLY A 133 -5.25 4.87 3.12
N ARG A 134 -4.52 4.26 2.18
CA ARG A 134 -5.08 3.38 1.15
C ARG A 134 -4.19 2.17 0.95
N LEU A 135 -4.81 1.03 0.70
CA LEU A 135 -4.14 -0.11 0.08
C LEU A 135 -4.33 0.06 -1.42
N ILE A 136 -3.25 -0.01 -2.21
CA ILE A 136 -3.30 0.14 -3.67
C ILE A 136 -2.57 -1.04 -4.31
N LEU A 137 -3.24 -1.78 -5.17
CA LEU A 137 -2.64 -2.83 -5.99
C LEU A 137 -2.95 -2.56 -7.47
N TYR A 138 -1.94 -2.67 -8.32
CA TYR A 138 -2.05 -2.28 -9.72
C TYR A 138 -1.24 -3.20 -10.64
N ASP A 139 -1.67 -3.28 -11.90
CA ASP A 139 -0.98 -4.08 -12.91
C ASP A 139 0.37 -3.44 -13.25
N ALA A 140 1.41 -4.27 -13.32
CA ALA A 140 2.74 -3.83 -13.72
C ALA A 140 2.70 -3.27 -15.15
N VAL A 141 3.26 -2.07 -15.34
CA VAL A 141 3.21 -1.37 -16.63
C VAL A 141 4.01 -2.15 -17.68
N GLY A 142 3.40 -2.37 -18.85
CA GLY A 142 4.03 -3.09 -19.96
C GLY A 142 3.92 -4.61 -19.88
N LYS A 143 3.19 -5.16 -18.91
CA LYS A 143 2.82 -6.58 -18.81
C LYS A 143 1.33 -6.80 -19.12
N ALA A 144 0.89 -8.06 -19.10
CA ALA A 144 -0.51 -8.43 -19.30
C ALA A 144 -1.43 -7.69 -18.31
N SER A 145 -2.32 -6.85 -18.85
CA SER A 145 -3.29 -6.08 -18.08
C SER A 145 -4.49 -6.94 -17.67
N GLY A 146 -5.05 -6.70 -16.48
CA GLY A 146 -6.30 -7.33 -16.02
C GLY A 146 -6.15 -8.27 -14.83
N ILE A 147 -4.96 -8.42 -14.26
CA ILE A 147 -4.74 -9.21 -13.04
C ILE A 147 -5.41 -8.52 -11.86
N SER A 148 -5.17 -7.22 -11.72
CA SER A 148 -5.81 -6.36 -10.74
C SER A 148 -7.34 -6.39 -10.87
N GLN A 149 -7.88 -6.48 -12.08
CA GLN A 149 -9.32 -6.60 -12.31
C GLN A 149 -9.86 -7.93 -11.78
N LYS A 150 -9.21 -9.06 -12.11
CA LYS A 150 -9.60 -10.38 -11.60
C LYS A 150 -9.53 -10.46 -10.07
N ALA A 151 -8.49 -9.88 -9.47
CA ALA A 151 -8.36 -9.77 -8.03
C ALA A 151 -9.49 -8.94 -7.42
N PHE A 152 -9.82 -7.80 -8.04
CA PHE A 152 -10.91 -6.92 -7.62
C PHE A 152 -12.27 -7.63 -7.68
N GLU A 153 -12.52 -8.47 -8.67
CA GLU A 153 -13.76 -9.24 -8.79
C GLU A 153 -13.98 -10.19 -7.60
N ARG A 154 -12.89 -10.70 -6.99
CA ARG A 154 -12.93 -11.59 -5.82
C ARG A 154 -12.40 -10.93 -4.55
N ILE A 155 -12.45 -9.60 -4.47
CA ILE A 155 -11.77 -8.83 -3.40
C ILE A 155 -12.21 -9.21 -1.99
N SER A 156 -13.49 -9.52 -1.77
CA SER A 156 -13.95 -9.95 -0.44
C SER A 156 -13.27 -11.25 -0.02
N GLU A 157 -13.29 -12.28 -0.87
CA GLU A 157 -12.67 -13.57 -0.59
C GLU A 157 -11.16 -13.42 -0.36
N LEU A 158 -10.49 -12.61 -1.18
CA LEU A 158 -9.09 -12.31 -1.04
C LEU A 158 -8.79 -11.65 0.32
N LEU A 159 -9.55 -10.64 0.75
CA LEU A 159 -9.37 -9.98 2.05
C LEU A 159 -9.57 -10.94 3.23
N TYR A 160 -10.61 -11.77 3.20
CA TYR A 160 -10.85 -12.76 4.26
C TYR A 160 -9.72 -13.79 4.34
N HIS A 161 -9.26 -14.30 3.19
CA HIS A 161 -8.18 -15.28 3.15
C HIS A 161 -6.84 -14.68 3.56
N THR A 162 -6.56 -13.43 3.18
CA THR A 162 -5.37 -12.70 3.64
C THR A 162 -5.35 -12.54 5.15
N LEU A 163 -6.47 -12.13 5.76
CA LEU A 163 -6.54 -12.01 7.21
C LEU A 163 -6.34 -13.37 7.90
N ASP A 164 -7.00 -14.41 7.41
CA ASP A 164 -6.87 -15.77 7.94
C ASP A 164 -5.42 -16.29 7.87
N ASN A 165 -4.73 -16.07 6.73
CA ASN A 165 -3.32 -16.43 6.56
C ASN A 165 -2.41 -15.71 7.57
N ILE A 166 -2.63 -14.41 7.79
CA ILE A 166 -1.84 -13.65 8.77
C ILE A 166 -2.07 -14.16 10.19
N LEU A 167 -3.32 -14.47 10.55
CA LEU A 167 -3.68 -14.96 11.89
C LEU A 167 -3.11 -16.36 12.17
N LYS A 168 -3.03 -17.23 11.16
CA LYS A 168 -2.45 -18.58 11.27
C LYS A 168 -0.93 -18.60 11.33
N CYS A 169 -0.28 -17.52 10.89
CA CYS A 169 1.18 -17.44 10.92
C CYS A 169 1.69 -17.29 12.36
N GLU A 170 2.70 -18.07 12.77
CA GLU A 170 3.23 -18.05 14.15
C GLU A 170 4.28 -16.94 14.41
N CYS A 171 4.63 -16.14 13.39
CA CYS A 171 5.59 -15.06 13.59
C CYS A 171 5.04 -13.94 14.51
N SER A 172 5.95 -13.28 15.24
CA SER A 172 5.60 -12.18 16.15
C SER A 172 5.31 -10.87 15.42
N ASN A 173 6.29 -10.36 14.67
CA ASN A 173 6.22 -9.01 14.07
C ASN A 173 5.84 -9.00 12.58
N GLY A 174 5.88 -10.16 11.93
CA GLY A 174 5.69 -10.31 10.48
C GLY A 174 6.88 -11.02 9.83
N CYS A 175 6.62 -11.78 8.77
CA CYS A 175 7.62 -12.46 7.97
C CYS A 175 7.23 -12.46 6.48
N LEU A 176 8.14 -12.93 5.62
CA LEU A 176 7.93 -13.02 4.16
C LEU A 176 6.72 -13.88 3.78
N SER A 177 6.36 -14.86 4.61
CA SER A 177 5.21 -15.74 4.36
C SER A 177 3.85 -15.09 4.67
N CYS A 178 3.80 -13.97 5.41
CA CYS A 178 2.53 -13.38 5.82
C CYS A 178 2.35 -11.91 5.43
N VAL A 179 3.29 -11.02 5.76
CA VAL A 179 3.09 -9.56 5.62
C VAL A 179 4.29 -8.80 5.06
N GLN A 180 5.47 -9.42 5.00
CA GLN A 180 6.68 -8.74 4.54
C GLN A 180 6.86 -8.94 3.04
N GLY A 181 7.11 -7.85 2.31
CA GLY A 181 7.51 -7.88 0.90
C GLY A 181 9.03 -8.03 0.71
N GLU A 182 9.48 -7.98 -0.54
CA GLU A 182 10.91 -7.95 -0.86
C GLU A 182 11.62 -6.76 -0.22
N VAL A 183 12.77 -7.02 0.43
CA VAL A 183 13.55 -5.99 1.10
C VAL A 183 14.65 -5.51 0.16
N LYS A 184 14.46 -4.35 -0.50
CA LYS A 184 15.44 -3.84 -1.47
C LYS A 184 16.62 -3.09 -0.83
N ASP A 185 16.45 -2.55 0.37
CA ASP A 185 17.46 -1.66 1.02
C ASP A 185 17.74 -2.00 2.50
N GLY A 186 17.52 -3.26 2.92
CA GLY A 186 17.84 -3.75 4.27
C GLY A 186 16.98 -3.24 5.43
N GLN A 187 16.08 -2.28 5.22
CA GLN A 187 15.16 -1.78 6.24
C GLN A 187 13.69 -2.06 5.86
N ALA A 188 13.23 -3.28 6.14
CA ALA A 188 11.81 -3.59 6.09
C ALA A 188 11.17 -3.29 7.45
N SER A 189 10.47 -2.17 7.54
CA SER A 189 9.60 -1.87 8.66
C SER A 189 8.21 -2.46 8.34
N THR A 190 7.85 -3.56 9.02
CA THR A 190 6.57 -4.26 8.83
C THR A 190 5.84 -4.40 10.16
N SER A 191 4.50 -4.27 10.13
CA SER A 191 3.67 -4.44 11.32
C SER A 191 2.57 -5.46 11.06
N LYS A 192 2.77 -6.69 11.54
CA LYS A 192 1.74 -7.74 11.49
C LYS A 192 0.46 -7.33 12.22
N LEU A 193 0.58 -6.80 13.44
CA LEU A 193 -0.57 -6.32 14.22
C LEU A 193 -1.30 -5.19 13.51
N GLY A 194 -0.57 -4.23 12.95
CA GLY A 194 -1.15 -3.16 12.15
C GLY A 194 -1.91 -3.68 10.92
N ALA A 195 -1.35 -4.66 10.21
CA ALA A 195 -2.02 -5.29 9.08
C ALA A 195 -3.33 -5.98 9.48
N ILE A 196 -3.34 -6.68 10.64
CA ILE A 196 -4.55 -7.29 11.20
C ILE A 196 -5.62 -6.22 11.49
N VAL A 197 -5.23 -5.08 12.08
CA VAL A 197 -6.16 -3.97 12.37
C VAL A 197 -6.78 -3.41 11.10
N VAL A 198 -5.96 -3.16 10.09
CA VAL A 198 -6.40 -2.62 8.79
C VAL A 198 -7.35 -3.60 8.09
N LEU A 199 -6.97 -4.87 7.94
CA LEU A 199 -7.76 -5.88 7.23
C LEU A 199 -9.06 -6.21 7.95
N SER A 200 -9.04 -6.37 9.27
CA SER A 200 -10.24 -6.63 10.07
C SER A 200 -11.25 -5.48 9.95
N SER A 201 -10.77 -4.24 9.97
CA SER A 201 -11.61 -3.06 9.78
C SER A 201 -12.23 -3.01 8.37
N LEU A 202 -11.48 -3.42 7.34
CA LEU A 202 -11.99 -3.48 5.97
C LEU A 202 -13.12 -4.49 5.79
N ILE A 203 -13.01 -5.67 6.42
CA ILE A 203 -14.04 -6.73 6.36
C ILE A 203 -15.17 -6.55 7.39
N GLY A 204 -15.20 -5.45 8.14
CA GLY A 204 -16.24 -5.16 9.12
C GLY A 204 -16.18 -6.01 10.39
N LYS A 205 -15.04 -6.67 10.67
CA LYS A 205 -14.84 -7.41 11.91
C LYS A 205 -14.58 -6.43 13.04
N GLN A 206 -15.43 -6.47 14.07
CA GLN A 206 -15.25 -5.65 15.26
C GLN A 206 -14.01 -6.15 16.02
N LEU A 207 -13.05 -5.24 16.25
CA LEU A 207 -11.86 -5.51 17.05
C LEU A 207 -12.11 -4.96 18.45
N SER A 208 -11.93 -5.78 19.48
CA SER A 208 -11.79 -5.25 20.84
C SER A 208 -10.41 -4.63 21.00
N MET A 209 -10.31 -3.53 21.75
CA MET A 209 -9.00 -2.95 22.09
C MET A 209 -8.15 -3.89 22.95
N ASP A 210 -8.79 -4.83 23.65
CA ASP A 210 -8.13 -5.82 24.50
C ASP A 210 -7.45 -6.94 23.69
N ASP A 211 -7.90 -7.17 22.46
CA ASP A 211 -7.32 -8.19 21.57
C ASP A 211 -6.00 -7.72 20.91
N ILE A 212 -5.65 -6.44 21.06
CA ILE A 212 -4.49 -5.82 20.41
C ILE A 212 -3.50 -5.41 21.49
N SER A 213 -2.35 -6.09 21.54
CA SER A 213 -1.27 -5.75 22.46
C SER A 213 -0.68 -4.37 22.16
N ASP A 214 -0.42 -3.60 23.21
CA ASP A 214 0.26 -2.31 23.10
C ASP A 214 1.69 -2.52 22.57
N GLN A 215 2.12 -1.64 21.67
CA GLN A 215 3.50 -1.62 21.21
C GLN A 215 4.30 -0.57 21.98
N ALA A 216 5.61 -0.80 22.11
CA ALA A 216 6.50 0.22 22.66
C ALA A 216 6.30 1.53 21.90
N PRO A 217 6.23 2.68 22.59
CA PRO A 217 5.93 3.96 21.95
C PRO A 217 6.95 4.23 20.84
N PHE A 218 6.47 4.29 19.60
CA PHE A 218 7.27 4.75 18.48
C PHE A 218 7.54 6.25 18.68
N ILE A 219 8.83 6.63 18.73
CA ILE A 219 9.20 8.05 18.72
C ILE A 219 8.87 8.57 17.31
N GLN A 220 7.68 9.14 17.18
CA GLN A 220 7.28 9.91 16.01
C GLN A 220 8.22 11.12 15.94
N SER A 221 9.27 11.05 15.11
CA SER A 221 10.10 12.22 14.86
C SER A 221 9.31 13.34 14.18
N GLN A 222 8.19 13.00 13.52
CA GLN A 222 7.30 13.94 12.83
C GLN A 222 5.84 13.46 12.86
N SER A 223 4.91 14.33 13.21
CA SER A 223 3.46 14.07 13.20
C SER A 223 2.94 14.00 11.77
N VAL A 224 2.89 12.79 11.19
CA VAL A 224 2.22 12.59 9.90
C VAL A 224 0.71 12.72 10.12
N ILE A 225 0.15 13.90 9.81
CA ILE A 225 -1.29 14.11 9.81
C ILE A 225 -1.87 13.37 8.60
N TYR A 226 -2.44 12.20 8.85
CA TYR A 226 -3.27 11.52 7.85
C TYR A 226 -4.51 12.38 7.60
N PRO A 227 -4.72 12.88 6.36
CA PRO A 227 -5.96 13.58 6.02
C PRO A 227 -7.13 12.60 6.13
N LYS A 228 -8.39 13.09 6.03
CA LYS A 228 -9.56 12.20 5.87
C LYS A 228 -9.21 11.09 4.87
N THR A 229 -9.28 9.84 5.32
CA THR A 229 -8.74 8.69 4.58
C THR A 229 -9.48 8.40 3.27
N ILE A 230 -10.65 9.00 3.09
CA ILE A 230 -11.45 8.90 1.87
C ILE A 230 -11.24 10.18 1.06
N VAL A 231 -10.46 10.09 -0.02
CA VAL A 231 -10.31 11.16 -1.02
C VAL A 231 -10.95 10.67 -2.31
N GLN A 232 -12.15 11.14 -2.63
CA GLN A 232 -12.87 10.64 -3.80
C GLN A 232 -12.05 10.88 -5.07
N ALA A 233 -11.76 9.82 -5.83
CA ALA A 233 -11.23 9.95 -7.18
C ALA A 233 -12.37 10.32 -8.12
N ASP A 234 -12.05 11.03 -9.20
CA ASP A 234 -13.06 11.46 -10.18
C ASP A 234 -13.83 10.24 -10.69
N THR A 235 -15.15 10.37 -10.75
CA THR A 235 -16.06 9.27 -11.11
C THR A 235 -16.62 9.56 -12.50
N LEU A 236 -16.54 8.60 -13.43
CA LEU A 236 -17.21 8.75 -14.72
C LEU A 236 -18.73 8.67 -14.53
N SER A 237 -19.44 9.76 -14.84
CA SER A 237 -20.87 9.68 -15.15
C SER A 237 -21.05 9.01 -16.51
N SER A 238 -22.04 8.14 -16.64
CA SER A 238 -22.31 7.29 -17.82
C SER A 238 -22.72 8.05 -19.10
N VAL A 239 -22.21 9.26 -19.37
CA VAL A 239 -22.66 10.14 -20.46
C VAL A 239 -21.63 10.30 -21.60
N GLU A 240 -20.45 9.68 -21.53
CA GLU A 240 -19.44 9.79 -22.61
C GLU A 240 -19.08 8.42 -23.23
N LEU A 241 -20.11 7.65 -23.56
CA LEU A 241 -20.01 6.54 -24.52
C LEU A 241 -21.06 6.78 -25.61
N GLU A 242 -20.85 7.79 -26.44
CA GLU A 242 -21.38 7.91 -27.81
C GLU A 242 -20.93 9.26 -28.40
N GLU A 243 -19.89 9.24 -29.22
CA GLU A 243 -19.79 9.91 -30.54
C GLU A 243 -18.56 9.39 -31.31
#